data_AF-A0A9E3ZEX3-F1
#
_entry.id   AF-A0A9E3ZEX3-F1
#
_cell.length_a   1.000
_cell.length_b   1.000
_cell.length_c   1.000
_cell.angle_alpha   90.00
_cell.angle_beta   90.00
_cell.angle_gamma   90.00
#
_symmetry.space_group_name_H-M   'P 1'
#
loop_
_entity.id
_entity.type
_entity.pdbx_description
1 polymer ?
#
loop_
_entity_poly.entity_id
_entity_poly.type
_entity_poly.pdbx_seq_one_letter_code
_entity_poly.pdbx_strand_id
1 'polypeptide(L)'
;MEWDALIPDDYRPDKLMQDLNFDELSDDDPRAAELTAKLRELWDKAPVRDDLDGVEMRLPGFVVPVETSTEETTGFLLVPYYGACVHVPPPPANQTVYVVTQSGMGFRPELFEVVWVTGTMSVATIENDVAKAGYTLYATAVAPYE
;
A
#
# COMPACT_ATOMS: atom_id res chain seq x y z
N MET A 1 5.00 12.93 5.96
CA MET A 1 3.76 13.02 5.15
C MET A 1 2.82 11.95 5.67
N GLU A 2 1.53 12.23 5.68
CA GLU A 2 0.51 11.29 6.15
C GLU A 2 -0.09 10.51 4.97
N TRP A 3 -0.64 9.33 5.26
CA TRP A 3 -1.23 8.45 4.24
C TRP A 3 -2.44 9.07 3.52
N ASP A 4 -3.24 9.88 4.20
CA ASP A 4 -4.37 10.58 3.59
C ASP A 4 -3.93 11.52 2.45
N ALA A 5 -2.68 12.00 2.48
CA ALA A 5 -2.14 12.85 1.42
C ALA A 5 -1.90 12.09 0.10
N LEU A 6 -1.92 10.75 0.10
CA LEU A 6 -1.81 9.93 -1.11
C LEU A 6 -3.18 9.73 -1.79
N ILE A 7 -4.26 10.18 -1.17
CA ILE A 7 -5.62 10.05 -1.69
C ILE A 7 -5.96 11.31 -2.51
N PRO A 8 -6.45 11.19 -3.75
CA PRO A 8 -6.96 12.34 -4.50
C PRO A 8 -8.11 13.03 -3.77
N ASP A 9 -8.14 14.36 -3.78
CA ASP A 9 -9.11 15.16 -3.01
C ASP A 9 -10.57 14.90 -3.42
N ASP A 10 -10.79 14.45 -4.65
CA ASP A 10 -12.09 14.12 -5.22
C ASP A 10 -12.49 12.64 -5.04
N TYR A 11 -11.57 11.79 -4.59
CA TYR A 11 -11.85 10.38 -4.31
C TYR A 11 -12.55 10.20 -2.95
N ARG A 12 -13.65 9.44 -2.95
CA ARG A 12 -14.53 9.28 -1.79
C ARG A 12 -14.65 7.81 -1.37
N PRO A 13 -13.63 7.26 -0.69
CA PRO A 13 -13.64 5.86 -0.24
C PRO A 13 -14.74 5.59 0.79
N ASP A 14 -15.12 6.60 1.59
CA ASP A 14 -16.20 6.53 2.57
C ASP A 14 -17.55 6.24 1.91
N LYS A 15 -17.87 6.93 0.81
CA LYS A 15 -19.10 6.70 0.06
C LYS A 15 -19.10 5.33 -0.62
N LEU A 16 -17.97 4.91 -1.14
CA LEU A 16 -17.81 3.60 -1.74
C LEU A 16 -18.16 2.47 -0.76
N MET A 17 -17.69 2.58 0.49
CA MET A 17 -18.00 1.61 1.53
C MET A 17 -19.48 1.62 1.91
N GLN A 18 -20.09 2.81 2.00
CA GLN A 18 -21.54 2.95 2.23
C GLN A 18 -22.36 2.31 1.10
N ASP A 19 -22.02 2.57 -0.16
CA ASP A 19 -22.74 2.02 -1.31
C ASP A 19 -22.68 0.49 -1.41
N LEU A 20 -21.67 -0.12 -0.78
CA LEU A 20 -21.49 -1.57 -0.72
C LEU A 20 -22.25 -2.23 0.45
N ASN A 21 -22.78 -1.45 1.41
CA ASN A 21 -23.54 -1.95 2.58
C ASN A 21 -22.82 -3.10 3.34
N PHE A 22 -21.50 -3.02 3.47
CA PHE A 22 -20.72 -4.06 4.16
C PHE A 22 -21.17 -4.30 5.61
N ASP A 23 -21.61 -3.24 6.31
CA ASP A 23 -22.02 -3.30 7.72
C ASP A 23 -23.26 -4.17 7.97
N GLU A 24 -24.02 -4.50 6.93
CA GLU A 24 -25.23 -5.34 7.01
C GLU A 24 -24.96 -6.82 6.70
N LEU A 25 -23.71 -7.19 6.38
CA LEU A 25 -23.34 -8.57 6.08
C LEU A 25 -22.87 -9.32 7.33
N SER A 26 -23.46 -10.50 7.56
CA SER A 26 -22.89 -11.50 8.48
C SER A 26 -21.83 -12.34 7.77
N ASP A 27 -20.88 -12.89 8.52
CA ASP A 27 -19.82 -13.77 7.99
C ASP A 27 -20.36 -14.99 7.20
N ASP A 28 -21.57 -15.47 7.55
CA ASP A 28 -22.23 -16.61 6.87
C ASP A 28 -23.04 -16.19 5.62
N ASP A 29 -23.04 -14.91 5.24
CA ASP A 29 -23.82 -14.42 4.10
C ASP A 29 -23.16 -14.83 2.76
N PRO A 30 -23.85 -15.56 1.87
CA PRO A 30 -23.28 -15.98 0.59
C PRO A 30 -22.90 -14.81 -0.33
N ARG A 31 -23.42 -13.59 -0.09
CA ARG A 31 -23.06 -12.37 -0.81
C ARG A 31 -21.72 -11.80 -0.39
N ALA A 32 -21.17 -12.21 0.77
CA ALA A 32 -19.91 -11.69 1.30
C ALA A 32 -18.74 -11.90 0.33
N ALA A 33 -18.70 -13.06 -0.33
CA ALA A 33 -17.65 -13.36 -1.32
C ALA A 33 -17.73 -12.45 -2.55
N GLU A 34 -18.93 -12.21 -3.07
CA GLU A 34 -19.16 -11.32 -4.22
C GLU A 34 -18.80 -9.88 -3.87
N LEU A 35 -19.23 -9.40 -2.71
CA LEU A 35 -18.95 -8.04 -2.27
C LEU A 35 -17.46 -7.82 -2.00
N THR A 36 -16.79 -8.82 -1.40
CA THR A 36 -15.33 -8.80 -1.20
C THR A 36 -14.59 -8.73 -2.53
N ALA A 37 -15.02 -9.50 -3.54
CA ALA A 37 -14.43 -9.45 -4.87
C ALA A 37 -14.63 -8.08 -5.54
N LYS A 38 -15.82 -7.50 -5.40
CA LYS A 38 -16.12 -6.15 -5.91
C LYS A 38 -15.30 -5.08 -5.20
N LEU A 39 -15.16 -5.17 -3.88
CA LEU A 39 -14.34 -4.25 -3.09
C LEU A 39 -12.88 -4.33 -3.52
N ARG A 40 -12.34 -5.54 -3.68
CA ARG A 40 -10.99 -5.76 -4.21
C ARG A 40 -10.80 -5.07 -5.56
N GLU A 41 -11.73 -5.29 -6.51
CA GLU A 41 -11.64 -4.67 -7.83
C GLU A 41 -11.59 -3.13 -7.76
N LEU A 42 -12.43 -2.55 -6.89
CA LEU A 42 -12.48 -1.09 -6.71
C LEU A 42 -11.20 -0.56 -6.07
N TRP A 43 -10.68 -1.26 -5.06
CA TRP A 43 -9.46 -0.91 -4.35
C TRP A 43 -8.21 -1.05 -5.23
N ASP A 44 -8.15 -2.06 -6.11
CA ASP A 44 -7.11 -2.23 -7.12
C ASP A 44 -7.13 -1.12 -8.20
N LYS A 45 -8.26 -0.41 -8.33
CA LYS A 45 -8.47 0.72 -9.24
C LYS A 45 -8.50 2.08 -8.52
N ALA A 46 -8.17 2.11 -7.24
CA ALA A 46 -8.18 3.36 -6.47
C ALA A 46 -7.25 4.39 -7.14
N PRO A 47 -7.74 5.61 -7.42
CA PRO A 47 -7.00 6.60 -8.20
C PRO A 47 -5.81 7.12 -7.41
N VAL A 48 -4.74 7.43 -8.14
CA VAL A 48 -3.49 7.98 -7.61
C VAL A 48 -3.44 9.49 -7.82
N ARG A 49 -2.52 10.13 -7.10
CA ARG A 49 -2.18 11.55 -7.21
C ARG A 49 -0.97 11.73 -8.12
N ASP A 50 -1.22 12.14 -9.36
CA ASP A 50 -0.15 12.36 -10.35
C ASP A 50 0.83 13.46 -9.94
N ASP A 51 0.40 14.42 -9.11
CA ASP A 51 1.23 15.51 -8.59
C ASP A 51 2.29 15.04 -7.56
N LEU A 52 2.26 13.78 -7.13
CA LEU A 52 3.27 13.19 -6.26
C LEU A 52 4.47 12.60 -7.02
N ASP A 53 4.43 12.53 -8.36
CA ASP A 53 5.55 11.98 -9.13
C ASP A 53 6.80 12.86 -9.01
N GLY A 54 7.93 12.25 -8.67
CA GLY A 54 9.20 12.93 -8.44
C GLY A 54 9.30 13.68 -7.11
N VAL A 55 8.28 13.64 -6.26
CA VAL A 55 8.27 14.36 -4.98
C VAL A 55 9.14 13.63 -3.95
N GLU A 56 10.09 14.36 -3.34
CA GLU A 56 10.80 13.87 -2.16
C GLU A 56 9.90 13.88 -0.93
N MET A 57 9.89 12.77 -0.20
CA MET A 57 9.02 12.62 0.95
C MET A 57 9.59 11.66 2.00
N ARG A 58 8.98 11.75 3.18
CA ARG A 58 9.16 10.80 4.28
C ARG A 58 7.78 10.29 4.70
N LEU A 59 7.59 8.98 4.64
CA LEU A 59 6.32 8.29 4.89
C LEU A 59 6.53 7.18 5.93
N PRO A 60 5.72 7.11 7.00
CA PRO A 60 5.78 6.01 7.93
C PRO A 60 4.91 4.85 7.44
N GLY A 61 5.19 3.63 7.87
CA GLY A 61 4.26 2.53 7.63
C GLY A 61 4.79 1.19 8.09
N PHE A 62 3.96 0.17 7.88
CA PHE A 62 4.26 -1.21 8.21
C PHE A 62 4.87 -1.90 7.00
N VAL A 63 5.91 -2.69 7.24
CA VAL A 63 6.61 -3.46 6.21
C VAL A 63 5.87 -4.76 5.92
N VAL A 64 5.64 -5.05 4.65
CA VAL A 64 5.22 -6.36 4.15
C VAL A 64 6.27 -6.83 3.14
N PRO A 65 7.17 -7.76 3.54
CA PRO A 65 8.18 -8.29 2.66
C PRO A 65 7.55 -8.95 1.43
N VAL A 66 8.12 -8.71 0.26
CA VAL A 66 7.73 -9.40 -0.98
C VAL A 66 8.98 -9.95 -1.65
N GLU A 67 8.82 -11.07 -2.37
CA GLU A 67 9.93 -11.61 -3.14
C GLU A 67 10.31 -10.64 -4.25
N THR A 68 11.61 -10.41 -4.42
CA THR A 68 12.15 -9.58 -5.51
C THR A 68 13.00 -10.44 -6.43
N SER A 69 12.96 -10.13 -7.72
CA SER A 69 13.57 -10.95 -8.77
C SER A 69 15.09 -10.78 -8.92
N THR A 70 15.74 -9.88 -8.15
CA THR A 70 17.16 -9.55 -8.32
C THR A 70 17.86 -9.43 -6.97
N GLU A 71 18.99 -10.11 -6.80
CA GLU A 71 19.79 -10.09 -5.56
C GLU A 71 20.30 -8.69 -5.16
N GLU A 72 20.38 -7.75 -6.11
CA GLU A 72 20.96 -6.41 -5.89
C GLU A 72 19.95 -5.35 -5.40
N THR A 73 18.65 -5.61 -5.52
CA THR A 73 17.58 -4.67 -5.14
C THR A 73 16.57 -5.39 -4.28
N THR A 74 16.46 -5.02 -3.01
CA THR A 74 15.43 -5.52 -2.11
C THR A 74 14.21 -4.59 -2.17
N GLY A 75 13.03 -5.15 -2.00
CA GLY A 75 11.78 -4.40 -2.04
C GLY A 75 10.76 -4.97 -1.06
N PHE A 76 9.85 -4.12 -0.64
CA PHE A 76 8.76 -4.46 0.28
C PHE A 76 7.57 -3.54 0.01
N LEU A 77 6.38 -3.98 0.39
CA LEU A 77 5.23 -3.09 0.44
C LEU A 77 5.24 -2.34 1.77
N LEU A 78 5.03 -1.03 1.71
CA LEU A 78 4.75 -0.18 2.86
C LEU A 78 3.26 0.11 2.88
N VAL A 79 2.63 -0.08 4.04
CA VAL A 79 1.17 0.01 4.20
C VAL A 79 0.79 0.79 5.49
N PRO A 80 -0.41 1.40 5.55
CA PRO A 80 -0.78 2.32 6.63
C PRO A 80 -1.12 1.67 7.97
N TYR A 81 -1.40 0.36 8.02
CA TYR A 81 -1.87 -0.30 9.23
C TYR A 81 -1.31 -1.71 9.42
N TYR A 82 -1.22 -2.13 10.69
CA TYR A 82 -0.79 -3.46 11.09
C TYR A 82 -1.73 -4.55 10.55
N GLY A 83 -1.17 -5.67 10.09
CA GLY A 83 -1.97 -6.79 9.59
C GLY A 83 -2.47 -6.63 8.15
N ALA A 84 -2.20 -5.48 7.50
CA ALA A 84 -2.46 -5.29 6.08
C ALA A 84 -1.82 -6.39 5.24
N CYS A 85 -2.50 -6.79 4.17
CA CYS A 85 -2.10 -7.84 3.23
C CYS A 85 -2.04 -9.28 3.79
N VAL A 86 -2.29 -9.50 5.09
CA VAL A 86 -2.49 -10.85 5.66
C VAL A 86 -3.97 -11.26 5.64
N HIS A 87 -4.87 -10.29 5.68
CA HIS A 87 -6.30 -10.49 5.45
C HIS A 87 -6.72 -9.90 4.10
N VAL A 88 -7.85 -10.38 3.58
CA VAL A 88 -8.42 -9.93 2.32
C VAL A 88 -9.60 -8.98 2.55
N PRO A 89 -9.82 -8.00 1.64
CA PRO A 89 -8.94 -7.62 0.54
C PRO A 89 -7.69 -6.84 1.03
N PRO A 90 -6.56 -6.87 0.30
CA PRO A 90 -5.41 -5.99 0.56
C PRO A 90 -5.81 -4.52 0.53
N PRO A 91 -5.05 -3.57 1.11
CA PRO A 91 -5.40 -2.16 1.09
C PRO A 91 -5.57 -1.59 -0.35
N PRO A 92 -6.27 -0.46 -0.52
CA PRO A 92 -6.36 0.24 -1.81
C PRO A 92 -5.00 0.49 -2.45
N ALA A 93 -4.94 0.51 -3.78
CA ALA A 93 -3.69 0.75 -4.52
C ALA A 93 -3.06 2.10 -4.16
N ASN A 94 -3.88 3.15 -3.98
CA ASN A 94 -3.41 4.48 -3.53
C ASN A 94 -3.08 4.57 -2.03
N GLN A 95 -3.18 3.45 -1.31
CA GLN A 95 -2.79 3.29 0.10
C GLN A 95 -1.78 2.13 0.25
N THR A 96 -1.13 1.75 -0.84
CA THR A 96 -0.09 0.73 -0.87
C THR A 96 1.10 1.27 -1.66
N VAL A 97 2.29 1.30 -1.05
CA VAL A 97 3.51 1.82 -1.67
C VAL A 97 4.51 0.70 -1.81
N TYR A 98 5.05 0.47 -3.01
CA TYR A 98 6.20 -0.41 -3.17
C TYR A 98 7.49 0.35 -2.90
N VAL A 99 8.26 -0.08 -1.92
CA VAL A 99 9.53 0.55 -1.57
C VAL A 99 10.65 -0.21 -2.25
N VAL A 100 11.46 0.51 -3.01
CA VAL A 100 12.68 0.00 -3.63
C VAL A 100 13.87 0.45 -2.79
N THR A 101 14.66 -0.51 -2.32
CA THR A 101 15.90 -0.26 -1.55
C THR A 101 17.12 -0.75 -2.31
N GLN A 102 18.22 -0.02 -2.22
CA GLN A 102 19.48 -0.39 -2.84
C GLN A 102 20.33 -1.27 -1.92
N SER A 103 21.14 -2.13 -2.52
CA SER A 103 22.19 -2.87 -1.82
C SER A 103 23.06 -1.94 -0.98
N GLY A 104 23.38 -2.34 0.25
CA GLY A 104 24.24 -1.58 1.16
C GLY A 104 23.53 -0.61 2.10
N MET A 105 22.20 -0.45 2.01
CA MET A 105 21.43 0.34 2.99
C MET A 105 21.37 -0.29 4.39
N GLY A 106 21.75 -1.57 4.52
CA GLY A 106 21.77 -2.27 5.81
C GLY A 106 20.37 -2.57 6.39
N PHE A 107 19.31 -2.27 5.65
CA PHE A 107 17.93 -2.58 6.04
C PHE A 107 17.54 -3.99 5.58
N ARG A 108 16.87 -4.75 6.45
CA ARG A 108 16.29 -6.05 6.14
C ARG A 108 14.81 -6.00 6.49
N PRO A 109 13.89 -6.10 5.52
CA PRO A 109 12.47 -5.96 5.79
C PRO A 109 11.96 -7.12 6.65
N GLU A 110 11.46 -6.80 7.83
CA GLU A 110 10.75 -7.75 8.69
C GLU A 110 9.24 -7.51 8.63
N LEU A 111 8.44 -8.58 8.61
CA LEU A 111 6.99 -8.48 8.50
C LEU A 111 6.40 -7.70 9.68
N PHE A 112 5.64 -6.66 9.36
CA PHE A 112 5.00 -5.70 10.27
C PHE A 112 5.93 -4.84 11.12
N GLU A 113 7.21 -4.78 10.77
CA GLU A 113 8.10 -3.75 11.31
C GLU A 113 7.55 -2.36 10.91
N VAL A 114 7.54 -1.42 11.85
CA VAL A 114 7.14 -0.04 11.58
C VAL A 114 8.39 0.78 11.30
N VAL A 115 8.41 1.41 10.14
CA VAL A 115 9.57 2.18 9.66
C VAL A 115 9.15 3.53 9.14
N TRP A 116 10.10 4.46 9.14
CA TRP A 116 10.08 5.64 8.30
C TRP A 116 10.89 5.38 7.04
N VAL A 117 10.27 5.61 5.87
CA VAL A 117 10.97 5.58 4.58
C VAL A 117 11.08 6.99 4.05
N THR A 118 12.31 7.42 3.76
CA THR A 118 12.60 8.67 3.06
C THR A 118 13.05 8.33 1.64
N GLY A 119 12.54 9.04 0.65
CA GLY A 119 12.87 8.76 -0.75
C GLY A 119 12.16 9.66 -1.74
N THR A 120 12.30 9.32 -3.01
CA THR A 120 11.58 9.97 -4.12
C THR A 120 10.42 9.10 -4.56
N MET A 121 9.22 9.69 -4.56
CA MET A 121 8.01 9.01 -5.00
C MET A 121 7.94 8.96 -6.52
N SER A 122 7.42 7.85 -7.05
CA SER A 122 6.99 7.74 -8.43
C SER A 122 5.57 7.21 -8.48
N VAL A 123 4.75 7.81 -9.35
CA VAL A 123 3.38 7.39 -9.62
C VAL A 123 3.43 6.26 -10.65
N ALA A 124 4.05 5.16 -10.23
CA ALA A 124 4.22 3.95 -11.00
C ALA A 124 3.55 2.81 -10.27
N THR A 125 2.56 2.21 -10.92
CA THR A 125 1.83 1.06 -10.40
C THR A 125 2.68 -0.20 -10.55
N ILE A 126 2.72 -1.00 -9.49
CA ILE A 126 3.21 -2.37 -9.54
C ILE A 126 2.15 -3.32 -9.01
N GLU A 127 2.21 -4.57 -9.45
CA GLU A 127 1.35 -5.64 -8.96
C GLU A 127 2.23 -6.87 -8.68
N ASN A 128 2.02 -7.46 -7.51
CA ASN A 128 2.62 -8.73 -7.12
C ASN A 128 1.55 -9.64 -6.51
N ASP A 129 1.94 -10.86 -6.13
CA ASP A 129 1.02 -11.86 -5.60
C ASP A 129 0.32 -11.42 -4.28
N VAL A 130 0.84 -10.40 -3.61
CA VAL A 130 0.34 -9.90 -2.33
C VAL A 130 -0.68 -8.77 -2.53
N ALA A 131 -0.32 -7.74 -3.31
CA ALA A 131 -1.16 -6.58 -3.53
C ALA A 131 -0.75 -5.78 -4.78
N LYS A 132 -1.63 -4.88 -5.18
CA LYS A 132 -1.34 -3.83 -6.14
C LYS A 132 -0.96 -2.55 -5.41
N ALA A 133 0.19 -1.97 -5.76
CA ALA A 133 0.65 -0.69 -5.24
C ALA A 133 0.48 0.37 -6.34
N GLY A 134 -0.16 1.49 -6.02
CA GLY A 134 -0.33 2.61 -6.94
C GLY A 134 0.94 3.48 -7.06
N TYR A 135 1.85 3.33 -6.10
CA TYR A 135 3.04 4.15 -5.96
C TYR A 135 4.30 3.31 -5.75
N THR A 136 5.43 3.82 -6.23
CA THR A 136 6.76 3.27 -5.97
C THR A 136 7.62 4.34 -5.28
N LEU A 137 8.21 4.02 -4.13
CA LEU A 137 9.09 4.91 -3.39
C LEU A 137 10.53 4.40 -3.49
N TYR A 138 11.38 5.17 -4.15
CA TYR A 138 12.82 4.88 -4.24
C TYR A 138 13.49 5.40 -2.98
N ALA A 139 13.78 4.49 -2.05
CA ALA A 139 14.28 4.85 -0.73
C ALA A 139 15.73 5.34 -0.78
N THR A 140 15.96 6.48 -0.14
CA THR A 140 17.30 6.99 0.18
C THR A 140 17.69 6.67 1.63
N ALA A 141 16.69 6.48 2.50
CA ALA A 141 16.89 6.02 3.88
C ALA A 141 15.67 5.25 4.38
N VAL A 142 15.93 4.24 5.21
CA VAL A 142 14.91 3.56 6.03
C VAL A 142 15.38 3.63 7.47
N ALA A 143 14.51 4.11 8.36
CA ALA A 143 14.81 4.28 9.78
C ALA A 143 13.72 3.64 10.64
N PRO A 144 14.04 3.16 11.86
CA PRO A 144 13.02 2.71 12.81
C PRO A 144 12.00 3.81 13.10
N TYR A 145 10.77 3.40 13.41
CA TYR A 145 9.76 4.32 13.94
C TYR A 145 10.04 4.64 15.42
N GLU A 146 10.21 5.92 15.74
CA GLU A 146 10.36 6.44 17.11
C GLU A 146 9.07 7.07 17.62
#